data_AF-A0A7K2PV69-F1
#
_entry.id   AF-A0A7K2PV69-F1
#
_cell.length_a   1.000
_cell.length_b   1.000
_cell.length_c   1.000
_cell.angle_alpha   90.00
_cell.angle_beta   90.00
_cell.angle_gamma   90.00
#
_symmetry.space_group_name_H-M   'P 1'
#
loop_
_entity.id
_entity.type
_entity.pdbx_description
1 polymer ?
#
loop_
_entity_poly.entity_id
_entity_poly.type
_entity_poly.pdbx_seq_one_letter_code
_entity_poly.pdbx_strand_id
1 'polypeptide(L)'
;MYVAAHVGLRRVLSVYTGVEPRRLSIGREWCEECGERHGRPVLVDLPGAPEFSLSHSRGLALVAVARTRVGVDVQALPSRETVDACLPLLHPAECQEITRLPADRRQTAFARLWSRKEAYLKGLGTGLARATDLDYLGEGAESWRPTGWTVRNMPLCEGHVGAAALAGDKDWRAAMHPVPPEWLYARDAVEHLSEVEPGLRTVLRAHDPSSVRTHALIDTRNRKERAQAS
;
A
#
# COMPACT_ATOMS: atom_id res chain seq x y z
N MET A 1 -11.38 5.61 -12.77
CA MET A 1 -10.42 5.26 -11.69
C MET A 1 -9.20 4.54 -12.23
N TYR A 2 -9.39 3.39 -12.89
CA TYR A 2 -8.31 2.54 -13.36
C TYR A 2 -7.24 3.30 -14.19
N VAL A 3 -7.69 4.05 -15.20
CA VAL A 3 -6.79 4.85 -16.06
C VAL A 3 -6.03 5.89 -15.24
N ALA A 4 -6.72 6.65 -14.38
CA ALA A 4 -6.09 7.67 -13.53
C ALA A 4 -5.02 7.08 -12.59
N ALA A 5 -5.31 5.93 -11.99
CA ALA A 5 -4.39 5.22 -11.11
C ALA A 5 -3.12 4.75 -11.86
N HIS A 6 -3.27 4.22 -13.08
CA HIS A 6 -2.13 3.76 -13.89
C HIS A 6 -1.32 4.92 -14.48
N VAL A 7 -1.97 6.02 -14.82
CA VAL A 7 -1.32 7.26 -15.22
C VAL A 7 -0.51 7.84 -14.05
N GLY A 8 -1.10 7.87 -12.84
CA GLY A 8 -0.42 8.32 -11.62
C GLY A 8 0.78 7.44 -11.27
N LEU A 9 0.62 6.11 -11.35
CA LEU A 9 1.71 5.16 -11.14
C LEU A 9 2.91 5.46 -12.04
N ARG A 10 2.69 5.60 -13.36
CA ARG A 10 3.77 5.89 -14.31
C ARG A 10 4.48 7.22 -14.02
N ARG A 11 3.73 8.25 -13.63
CA ARG A 11 4.32 9.54 -13.24
C ARG A 11 5.15 9.45 -11.97
N VAL A 12 4.64 8.72 -10.96
CA VAL A 12 5.39 8.46 -9.73
C VAL A 12 6.68 7.71 -10.03
N LEU A 13 6.62 6.60 -10.78
CA LEU A 13 7.80 5.81 -11.14
C LEU A 13 8.80 6.60 -12.00
N SER A 14 8.33 7.54 -12.83
CA SER A 14 9.20 8.42 -13.62
C SER A 14 10.13 9.24 -12.73
N VAL A 15 9.65 9.75 -11.59
CA VAL A 15 10.48 10.49 -10.63
C VAL A 15 11.60 9.63 -10.04
N TYR A 16 11.33 8.35 -9.77
CA TYR A 16 12.33 7.45 -9.18
C TYR A 16 13.32 6.87 -10.19
N THR A 17 12.98 6.86 -11.46
CA THR A 17 13.76 6.19 -12.51
C THR A 17 14.45 7.17 -13.46
N GLY A 18 13.99 8.43 -13.52
CA GLY A 18 14.38 9.38 -14.55
C GLY A 18 13.85 9.05 -15.96
N VAL A 19 13.05 7.99 -16.10
CA VAL A 19 12.49 7.55 -17.39
C VAL A 19 11.14 8.21 -17.62
N GLU A 20 10.90 8.71 -18.83
CA GLU A 20 9.63 9.31 -19.21
C GLU A 20 8.44 8.36 -18.93
N PRO A 21 7.29 8.82 -18.37
CA PRO A 21 6.18 7.96 -17.98
C PRO A 21 5.70 7.00 -19.08
N ARG A 22 5.74 7.44 -20.35
CA ARG A 22 5.29 6.66 -21.52
C ARG A 22 6.28 5.58 -21.94
N ARG A 23 7.55 5.71 -21.56
CA ARG A 23 8.64 4.76 -21.88
C ARG A 23 8.82 3.69 -20.82
N LEU A 24 8.12 3.79 -19.69
CA LEU A 24 8.11 2.76 -18.65
C LEU A 24 7.37 1.50 -19.13
N SER A 25 8.12 0.43 -19.31
CA SER A 25 7.61 -0.91 -19.57
C SER A 25 7.28 -1.61 -18.25
N ILE A 26 5.99 -1.86 -18.01
CA ILE A 26 5.50 -2.55 -16.80
C ILE A 26 5.09 -3.98 -17.20
N GLY A 27 5.78 -4.97 -16.65
CA GLY A 27 5.48 -6.40 -16.79
C GLY A 27 4.91 -7.00 -15.51
N ARG A 28 4.88 -8.35 -15.46
CA ARG A 28 4.55 -9.13 -14.26
C ARG A 28 5.59 -10.21 -14.02
N GLU A 29 5.92 -10.41 -12.76
CA GLU A 29 6.68 -11.58 -12.29
C GLU A 29 5.86 -12.88 -12.43
N TRP A 30 6.55 -14.00 -12.31
CA TRP A 30 5.94 -15.31 -12.12
C TRP A 30 5.48 -15.45 -10.67
N CYS A 31 4.29 -15.99 -10.45
CA CYS A 31 3.80 -16.30 -9.11
C CYS A 31 4.59 -17.48 -8.54
N GLU A 32 5.24 -17.28 -7.39
CA GLU A 32 6.05 -18.32 -6.73
C GLU A 32 5.20 -19.50 -6.20
N GLU A 33 3.89 -19.31 -6.00
CA GLU A 33 3.01 -20.36 -5.48
C GLU A 33 2.38 -21.26 -6.55
N CYS A 34 2.00 -20.71 -7.71
CA CYS A 34 1.31 -21.47 -8.76
C CYS A 34 2.07 -21.53 -10.10
N GLY A 35 3.16 -20.78 -10.25
CA GLY A 35 3.96 -20.76 -11.48
C GLY A 35 3.35 -19.97 -12.64
N GLU A 36 2.23 -19.28 -12.45
CA GLU A 36 1.55 -18.52 -13.51
C GLU A 36 2.00 -17.06 -13.59
N ARG A 37 1.78 -16.42 -14.76
CA ARG A 37 2.24 -15.04 -15.05
C ARG A 37 1.31 -13.94 -14.50
N HIS A 38 0.93 -14.06 -13.22
CA HIS A 38 0.11 -13.08 -12.52
C HIS A 38 0.79 -12.46 -11.29
N GLY A 39 2.11 -12.64 -11.16
CA GLY A 39 2.91 -12.10 -10.07
C GLY A 39 2.88 -10.57 -9.98
N ARG A 40 3.73 -10.02 -9.12
CA ARG A 40 3.77 -8.57 -8.87
C ARG A 40 4.08 -7.81 -10.16
N PRO A 41 3.49 -6.62 -10.34
CA PRO A 41 3.94 -5.69 -11.36
C PRO A 41 5.40 -5.29 -11.13
N VAL A 42 6.20 -5.28 -12.20
CA VAL A 42 7.61 -4.88 -12.16
C VAL A 42 7.96 -4.01 -13.36
N LEU A 43 8.98 -3.17 -13.23
CA LEU A 43 9.57 -2.48 -14.37
C LEU A 43 10.50 -3.45 -15.10
N VAL A 44 10.21 -3.71 -16.36
CA VAL A 44 11.07 -4.55 -17.21
C VAL A 44 12.11 -3.68 -17.90
N ASP A 45 13.23 -4.29 -18.28
CA ASP A 45 14.33 -3.65 -18.99
C ASP A 45 15.02 -2.49 -18.24
N LEU A 46 14.86 -2.43 -16.91
CA LEU A 46 15.48 -1.41 -16.05
C LEU A 46 16.12 -2.06 -14.81
N PRO A 47 17.39 -2.53 -14.91
CA PRO A 47 18.10 -3.12 -13.78
C PRO A 47 18.21 -2.15 -12.60
N GLY A 48 17.95 -2.65 -11.39
CA GLY A 48 17.97 -1.83 -10.17
C GLY A 48 16.78 -0.87 -10.03
N ALA A 49 15.74 -1.03 -10.86
CA ALA A 49 14.48 -0.31 -10.70
C ALA A 49 13.86 -0.54 -9.31
N PRO A 50 13.13 0.45 -8.78
CA PRO A 50 12.45 0.28 -7.51
C PRO A 50 11.30 -0.71 -7.63
N GLU A 51 10.98 -1.32 -6.49
CA GLU A 51 9.80 -2.13 -6.28
C GLU A 51 8.59 -1.23 -6.04
N PHE A 52 7.41 -1.64 -6.50
CA PHE A 52 6.21 -0.83 -6.35
C PHE A 52 4.93 -1.65 -6.19
N SER A 53 3.90 -0.98 -5.68
CA SER A 53 2.56 -1.56 -5.57
C SER A 53 1.50 -0.48 -5.79
N LEU A 54 0.36 -0.88 -6.35
CA LEU A 54 -0.77 -0.01 -6.62
C LEU A 54 -2.02 -0.62 -6.00
N SER A 55 -2.79 0.19 -5.28
CA SER A 55 -4.16 -0.16 -4.91
C SER A 55 -5.08 1.02 -5.16
N HIS A 56 -6.36 0.75 -5.43
CA HIS A 56 -7.36 1.80 -5.53
C HIS A 56 -8.72 1.31 -5.04
N SER A 57 -9.45 2.16 -4.33
CA SER A 57 -10.81 1.87 -3.86
C SER A 57 -11.60 3.14 -3.71
N ARG A 58 -12.86 3.12 -4.21
CA ARG A 58 -13.83 4.23 -4.17
C ARG A 58 -13.15 5.60 -4.18
N GLY A 59 -12.63 6.05 -5.31
CA GLY A 59 -12.06 7.39 -5.44
C GLY A 59 -10.55 7.49 -5.18
N LEU A 60 -9.99 6.65 -4.32
CA LEU A 60 -8.63 6.79 -3.80
C LEU A 60 -7.68 5.80 -4.49
N ALA A 61 -6.44 6.23 -4.77
CA ALA A 61 -5.35 5.36 -5.21
C ALA A 61 -4.11 5.50 -4.31
N LEU A 62 -3.43 4.40 -4.02
CA LEU A 62 -2.17 4.38 -3.30
C LEU A 62 -1.08 3.81 -4.20
N VAL A 63 0.06 4.49 -4.28
CA VAL A 63 1.27 3.99 -4.94
C VAL A 63 2.39 3.84 -3.91
N ALA A 64 2.83 2.61 -3.70
CA ALA A 64 4.07 2.37 -2.98
C ALA A 64 5.25 2.30 -3.92
N VAL A 65 6.39 2.84 -3.47
CA VAL A 65 7.69 2.68 -4.10
C VAL A 65 8.70 2.39 -3.00
N ALA A 66 9.52 1.35 -3.18
CA ALA A 66 10.52 0.91 -2.20
C ALA A 66 11.72 0.26 -2.89
N ARG A 67 12.79 -0.01 -2.12
CA ARG A 67 13.96 -0.78 -2.61
C ARG A 67 13.79 -2.29 -2.47
N THR A 68 12.82 -2.73 -1.66
CA THR A 68 12.49 -4.14 -1.41
C THR A 68 11.03 -4.39 -1.74
N ARG A 69 10.62 -5.66 -1.81
CA ARG A 69 9.23 -6.03 -2.12
C ARG A 69 8.27 -5.24 -1.23
N VAL A 70 7.31 -4.58 -1.85
CA VAL A 70 6.34 -3.72 -1.17
C VAL A 70 4.95 -4.00 -1.70
N GLY A 71 3.97 -3.95 -0.83
CA GLY A 71 2.56 -4.03 -1.16
C GLY A 71 1.76 -2.94 -0.44
N VAL A 72 0.79 -2.35 -1.11
CA VAL A 72 -0.19 -1.45 -0.48
C VAL A 72 -1.60 -1.88 -0.78
N ASP A 73 -2.49 -1.60 0.16
CA ASP A 73 -3.90 -1.73 -0.07
C ASP A 73 -4.71 -0.58 0.54
N VAL A 74 -5.81 -0.26 -0.12
CA VAL A 74 -6.81 0.70 0.33
C VAL A 74 -8.19 0.10 0.14
N GLN A 75 -9.01 0.16 1.19
CA GLN A 75 -10.38 -0.30 1.18
C GLN A 75 -11.30 0.79 1.70
N ALA A 76 -12.44 0.96 1.04
CA ALA A 76 -13.55 1.60 1.69
C ALA A 76 -14.24 0.61 2.62
N LEU A 77 -14.98 1.10 3.63
CA LEU A 77 -15.65 0.20 4.57
C LEU A 77 -16.63 -0.76 3.84
N PRO A 78 -16.56 -2.07 4.14
CA PRO A 78 -17.47 -3.06 3.56
C PRO A 78 -18.83 -3.03 4.25
N SER A 79 -19.83 -3.64 3.61
CA SER A 79 -21.14 -3.87 4.25
C SER A 79 -21.01 -4.97 5.34
N ARG A 80 -22.03 -5.09 6.21
CA ARG A 80 -22.04 -6.14 7.24
C ARG A 80 -22.08 -7.53 6.61
N GLU A 81 -22.86 -7.69 5.55
CA GLU A 81 -23.01 -8.94 4.80
C GLU A 81 -21.68 -9.38 4.19
N THR A 82 -20.91 -8.44 3.64
CA THR A 82 -19.55 -8.74 3.16
C THR A 82 -18.63 -9.20 4.28
N VAL A 83 -18.69 -8.55 5.46
CA VAL A 83 -17.89 -8.98 6.61
C VAL A 83 -18.28 -10.40 7.03
N ASP A 84 -19.57 -10.68 7.18
CA ASP A 84 -20.04 -11.99 7.63
C ASP A 84 -19.71 -13.11 6.63
N ALA A 85 -19.73 -12.82 5.32
CA ALA A 85 -19.36 -13.78 4.27
C ALA A 85 -17.85 -14.05 4.20
N CYS A 86 -17.01 -13.03 4.42
CA CYS A 86 -15.56 -13.15 4.26
C CYS A 86 -14.83 -13.49 5.56
N LEU A 87 -15.40 -13.17 6.73
CA LEU A 87 -14.77 -13.42 8.02
C LEU A 87 -14.36 -14.89 8.21
N PRO A 88 -15.17 -15.91 7.83
CA PRO A 88 -14.77 -17.31 7.95
C PRO A 88 -13.58 -17.74 7.09
N LEU A 89 -13.14 -16.91 6.14
CA LEU A 89 -12.00 -17.18 5.26
C LEU A 89 -10.66 -16.69 5.85
N LEU A 90 -10.71 -16.03 7.02
CA LEU A 90 -9.54 -15.47 7.69
C LEU A 90 -8.91 -16.47 8.66
N HIS A 91 -7.75 -16.13 9.20
CA HIS A 91 -7.06 -16.99 10.16
C HIS A 91 -7.94 -17.13 11.42
N PRO A 92 -8.09 -18.32 12.03
CA PRO A 92 -9.03 -18.53 13.14
C PRO A 92 -8.88 -17.56 14.32
N ALA A 93 -7.65 -17.19 14.67
CA ALA A 93 -7.39 -16.18 15.71
C ALA A 93 -7.93 -14.78 15.35
N GLU A 94 -7.85 -14.39 14.08
CA GLU A 94 -8.37 -13.11 13.60
C GLU A 94 -9.90 -13.11 13.58
N CYS A 95 -10.51 -14.24 13.21
CA CYS A 95 -11.95 -14.44 13.31
C CYS A 95 -12.42 -14.19 14.75
N GLN A 96 -11.75 -14.82 15.72
CA GLN A 96 -12.06 -14.63 17.14
C GLN A 96 -11.88 -13.18 17.60
N GLU A 97 -10.81 -12.51 17.18
CA GLU A 97 -10.58 -11.10 17.49
C GLU A 97 -11.74 -10.21 17.02
N ILE A 98 -12.17 -10.37 15.76
CA ILE A 98 -13.25 -9.57 15.19
C ILE A 98 -14.60 -9.92 15.84
N THR A 99 -14.91 -11.21 16.04
CA THR A 99 -16.20 -11.62 16.62
C THR A 99 -16.38 -11.14 18.06
N ARG A 100 -15.28 -10.97 18.82
CA ARG A 100 -15.33 -10.42 20.20
C ARG A 100 -15.62 -8.91 20.25
N LEU A 101 -15.50 -8.20 19.12
CA LEU A 101 -15.80 -6.77 19.09
C LEU A 101 -17.32 -6.51 19.08
N PRO A 102 -17.74 -5.37 19.65
CA PRO A 102 -19.07 -4.80 19.43
C PRO A 102 -19.42 -4.72 17.94
N ALA A 103 -20.69 -4.97 17.59
CA ALA A 103 -21.13 -5.14 16.21
C ALA A 103 -20.90 -3.90 15.32
N ASP A 104 -20.85 -2.70 15.89
CA ASP A 104 -20.54 -1.42 15.24
C ASP A 104 -19.04 -1.26 14.93
N ARG A 105 -18.16 -1.98 15.65
CA ARG A 105 -16.70 -1.93 15.44
C ARG A 105 -16.17 -2.98 14.48
N ARG A 106 -16.95 -4.03 14.19
CA ARG A 106 -16.51 -5.17 13.36
C ARG A 106 -16.16 -4.78 11.93
N GLN A 107 -16.95 -3.92 11.29
CA GLN A 107 -16.70 -3.51 9.89
C GLN A 107 -15.36 -2.81 9.73
N THR A 108 -15.05 -1.85 10.62
CA THR A 108 -13.77 -1.14 10.60
C THR A 108 -12.60 -2.06 10.94
N ALA A 109 -12.76 -2.96 11.91
CA ALA A 109 -11.72 -3.93 12.27
C ALA A 109 -11.43 -4.92 11.13
N PHE A 110 -12.47 -5.49 10.52
CA PHE A 110 -12.36 -6.35 9.35
C PHE A 110 -11.69 -5.62 8.19
N ALA A 111 -12.11 -4.39 7.87
CA ALA A 111 -11.52 -3.63 6.77
C ALA A 111 -10.02 -3.37 6.99
N ARG A 112 -9.61 -3.03 8.21
CA ARG A 112 -8.19 -2.84 8.56
C ARG A 112 -7.39 -4.12 8.40
N LEU A 113 -7.92 -5.24 8.86
CA LEU A 113 -7.29 -6.54 8.70
C LEU A 113 -7.20 -6.96 7.23
N TRP A 114 -8.31 -6.83 6.50
CA TRP A 114 -8.37 -7.15 5.08
C TRP A 114 -7.34 -6.34 4.28
N SER A 115 -7.23 -5.03 4.55
CA SER A 115 -6.19 -4.22 3.92
C SER A 115 -4.78 -4.72 4.24
N ARG A 116 -4.50 -5.17 5.48
CA ARG A 116 -3.19 -5.76 5.81
C ARG A 116 -2.94 -7.05 5.03
N LYS A 117 -3.94 -7.93 4.91
CA LYS A 117 -3.84 -9.16 4.12
C LYS A 117 -3.58 -8.86 2.65
N GLU A 118 -4.39 -8.02 2.03
CA GLU A 118 -4.23 -7.62 0.62
C GLU A 118 -2.89 -6.93 0.36
N ALA A 119 -2.45 -6.03 1.25
CA ALA A 119 -1.14 -5.40 1.13
C ALA A 119 -0.03 -6.45 1.18
N TYR A 120 -0.11 -7.41 2.10
CA TYR A 120 0.86 -8.49 2.21
C TYR A 120 0.87 -9.40 0.97
N LEU A 121 -0.29 -9.85 0.50
CA LEU A 121 -0.43 -10.69 -0.70
C LEU A 121 0.06 -9.99 -1.97
N LYS A 122 -0.16 -8.66 -2.08
CA LYS A 122 0.41 -7.84 -3.16
C LYS A 122 1.93 -7.74 -3.07
N GLY A 123 2.47 -7.66 -1.86
CA GLY A 123 3.90 -7.69 -1.62
C GLY A 123 4.54 -9.04 -1.94
N LEU A 124 3.82 -10.14 -1.70
CA LEU A 124 4.26 -11.49 -2.10
C LEU A 124 4.14 -11.73 -3.61
N GLY A 125 3.11 -11.17 -4.24
CA GLY A 125 2.81 -11.44 -5.66
C GLY A 125 1.91 -12.65 -5.91
N THR A 126 1.41 -13.27 -4.85
CA THR A 126 0.58 -14.48 -4.94
C THR A 126 -0.88 -14.14 -5.26
N GLY A 127 -1.31 -12.92 -4.92
CA GLY A 127 -2.73 -12.58 -4.95
C GLY A 127 -3.54 -13.55 -4.08
N LEU A 128 -4.75 -13.91 -4.52
CA LEU A 128 -5.60 -14.86 -3.81
C LEU A 128 -5.25 -16.34 -4.08
N ALA A 129 -4.15 -16.63 -4.78
CA ALA A 129 -3.63 -18.00 -4.88
C ALA A 129 -3.17 -18.51 -3.50
N ARG A 130 -2.69 -17.60 -2.65
CA ARG A 130 -2.41 -17.84 -1.24
C ARG A 130 -3.69 -17.71 -0.43
N ALA A 131 -4.05 -18.75 0.29
CA ALA A 131 -5.24 -18.72 1.14
C ALA A 131 -5.09 -17.69 2.27
N THR A 132 -6.16 -16.93 2.53
CA THR A 132 -6.16 -15.81 3.48
C THR A 132 -6.13 -16.25 4.94
N ASP A 133 -6.29 -17.53 5.23
CA ASP A 133 -6.24 -18.11 6.57
C ASP A 133 -4.83 -18.57 6.98
N LEU A 134 -3.88 -18.63 6.05
CA LEU A 134 -2.52 -19.14 6.31
C LEU A 134 -1.69 -18.22 7.20
N ASP A 135 -1.71 -16.91 6.93
CA ASP A 135 -0.89 -15.95 7.66
C ASP A 135 -1.71 -15.08 8.59
N TYR A 136 -1.26 -15.02 9.84
CA TYR A 136 -1.84 -14.14 10.82
C TYR A 136 -1.34 -12.69 10.65
N LEU A 137 -2.28 -11.77 10.51
CA LEU A 137 -2.09 -10.32 10.37
C LEU A 137 -3.07 -9.55 11.28
N GLY A 138 -3.56 -10.17 12.36
CA GLY A 138 -4.45 -9.60 13.38
C GLY A 138 -3.78 -8.57 14.30
N GLU A 139 -4.48 -8.21 15.38
CA GLU A 139 -4.06 -7.19 16.38
C GLU A 139 -3.29 -7.76 17.58
N GLY A 140 -3.11 -9.07 17.64
CA GLY A 140 -2.32 -9.78 18.63
C GLY A 140 -0.82 -9.57 18.48
N ALA A 141 -0.03 -10.49 19.05
CA ALA A 141 1.41 -10.33 19.12
C ALA A 141 2.05 -10.23 17.73
N GLU A 142 2.97 -9.27 17.55
CA GLU A 142 3.71 -9.13 16.29
C GLU A 142 4.52 -10.38 15.92
N SER A 143 4.90 -11.21 16.90
CA SER A 143 5.60 -12.48 16.69
C SER A 143 4.75 -13.53 15.96
N TRP A 144 3.44 -13.35 15.87
CA TRP A 144 2.55 -14.22 15.10
C TRP A 144 2.47 -13.83 13.63
N ARG A 145 2.98 -12.64 13.26
CA ARG A 145 3.00 -12.17 11.87
C ARG A 145 4.15 -12.81 11.08
N PRO A 146 4.04 -12.90 9.74
CA PRO A 146 5.08 -13.49 8.90
C PRO A 146 6.46 -12.88 9.12
N THR A 147 7.47 -13.73 9.30
CA THR A 147 8.87 -13.31 9.45
C THR A 147 9.39 -12.67 8.16
N GLY A 148 10.30 -11.70 8.29
CA GLY A 148 10.87 -10.99 7.13
C GLY A 148 9.89 -10.01 6.48
N TRP A 149 8.75 -9.73 7.11
CA TRP A 149 7.78 -8.75 6.66
C TRP A 149 7.36 -7.85 7.80
N THR A 150 7.21 -6.57 7.48
CA THR A 150 6.56 -5.62 8.37
C THR A 150 5.30 -5.09 7.71
N VAL A 151 4.16 -5.35 8.34
CA VAL A 151 2.82 -5.02 7.82
C VAL A 151 2.11 -4.10 8.81
N ARG A 152 1.63 -2.94 8.37
CA ARG A 152 1.00 -1.93 9.23
C ARG A 152 -0.17 -1.25 8.52
N ASN A 153 -1.18 -0.85 9.29
CA ASN A 153 -2.19 0.08 8.76
C ASN A 153 -1.62 1.49 8.62
N MET A 154 -2.19 2.25 7.71
CA MET A 154 -1.84 3.64 7.46
C MET A 154 -3.05 4.53 7.72
N PRO A 155 -2.85 5.73 8.32
CA PRO A 155 -3.91 6.70 8.45
C PRO A 155 -4.29 7.21 7.05
N LEU A 156 -5.57 7.07 6.67
CA LEU A 156 -6.13 7.59 5.42
C LEU A 156 -7.27 8.57 5.71
N CYS A 157 -7.88 9.11 4.65
CA CYS A 157 -9.07 9.97 4.74
C CYS A 157 -10.28 9.22 5.32
N GLU A 158 -11.28 9.99 5.76
CA GLU A 158 -12.51 9.44 6.32
C GLU A 158 -13.22 8.50 5.32
N GLY A 159 -13.69 7.35 5.82
CA GLY A 159 -14.35 6.32 5.00
C GLY A 159 -13.42 5.31 4.33
N HIS A 160 -12.10 5.47 4.43
CA HIS A 160 -11.11 4.52 3.94
C HIS A 160 -10.19 4.00 5.04
N VAL A 161 -9.73 2.78 4.86
CA VAL A 161 -8.63 2.17 5.61
C VAL A 161 -7.57 1.73 4.63
N GLY A 162 -6.31 1.77 5.06
CA GLY A 162 -5.20 1.34 4.24
C GLY A 162 -4.17 0.58 5.03
N ALA A 163 -3.32 -0.14 4.31
CA ALA A 163 -2.16 -0.82 4.87
C ALA A 163 -1.01 -0.87 3.87
N ALA A 164 0.18 -1.03 4.41
CA ALA A 164 1.39 -1.31 3.66
C ALA A 164 2.09 -2.54 4.26
N ALA A 165 2.69 -3.32 3.37
CA ALA A 165 3.55 -4.45 3.69
C ALA A 165 4.90 -4.22 3.02
N LEU A 166 5.99 -4.32 3.77
CA LEU A 166 7.35 -4.20 3.26
C LEU A 166 8.17 -5.41 3.67
N ALA A 167 8.91 -5.98 2.72
CA ALA A 167 9.87 -7.04 3.00
C ALA A 167 11.10 -6.46 3.71
N GLY A 168 11.47 -7.08 4.82
CA GLY A 168 12.58 -6.68 5.69
C GLY A 168 12.16 -6.36 7.13
N ASP A 169 13.15 -5.91 7.91
CA ASP A 169 13.03 -5.67 9.35
C ASP A 169 12.23 -4.42 9.72
N LYS A 170 11.91 -4.32 11.01
CA LYS A 170 10.85 -3.48 11.60
C LYS A 170 11.13 -1.97 11.63
N ASP A 171 12.33 -1.56 11.24
CA ASP A 171 12.81 -0.16 11.26
C ASP A 171 12.66 0.53 9.90
N TRP A 172 11.50 0.35 9.27
CA TRP A 172 11.13 1.16 8.11
C TRP A 172 10.14 2.25 8.52
N ARG A 173 10.22 3.37 7.81
CA ARG A 173 9.34 4.52 7.94
C ARG A 173 8.72 4.81 6.58
N ALA A 174 7.42 5.06 6.57
CA ALA A 174 6.70 5.51 5.39
C ALA A 174 6.48 7.01 5.51
N ALA A 175 6.96 7.78 4.55
CA ALA A 175 6.47 9.14 4.33
C ALA A 175 5.30 9.04 3.36
N MET A 176 4.11 9.53 3.74
CA MET A 176 2.93 9.46 2.89
C MET A 176 2.58 10.84 2.36
N HIS A 177 2.60 11.01 1.04
CA HIS A 177 2.35 12.31 0.43
C HIS A 177 1.03 12.34 -0.31
N PRO A 178 0.10 13.27 0.02
CA PRO A 178 -1.09 13.48 -0.78
C PRO A 178 -0.71 14.11 -2.12
N VAL A 179 -1.10 13.48 -3.23
CA VAL A 179 -0.97 14.07 -4.57
C VAL A 179 -2.34 14.58 -5.00
N PRO A 180 -2.50 15.90 -5.21
CA PRO A 180 -3.71 16.47 -5.75
C PRO A 180 -4.01 15.92 -7.16
N PRO A 181 -5.29 15.68 -7.50
CA PRO A 181 -5.66 15.18 -8.81
C PRO A 181 -5.19 16.03 -9.97
N GLU A 182 -5.16 17.34 -9.79
CA GLU A 182 -4.70 18.33 -10.76
C GLU A 182 -3.20 18.23 -11.06
N TRP A 183 -2.41 17.60 -10.19
CA TRP A 183 -0.99 17.32 -10.42
C TRP A 183 -0.79 16.04 -11.21
N LEU A 184 -1.67 15.04 -11.08
CA LEU A 184 -1.91 14.13 -12.20
C LEU A 184 -2.47 15.00 -13.35
N TYR A 185 -2.65 14.59 -14.57
CA TYR A 185 -3.13 15.44 -15.68
C TYR A 185 -2.31 16.70 -16.05
N ALA A 186 -1.64 17.42 -15.14
CA ALA A 186 -0.75 18.52 -15.47
C ALA A 186 0.41 18.06 -16.39
N ARG A 187 0.93 19.00 -17.19
CA ARG A 187 2.03 18.74 -18.13
C ARG A 187 3.36 18.58 -17.40
N ASP A 188 3.55 19.37 -16.37
CA ASP A 188 4.67 19.45 -15.40
C ASP A 188 4.45 18.55 -14.17
N ALA A 189 3.51 17.60 -14.23
CA ALA A 189 3.20 16.67 -13.16
C ALA A 189 4.43 15.99 -12.52
N VAL A 190 5.43 15.64 -13.32
CA VAL A 190 6.66 14.99 -12.85
C VAL A 190 7.50 15.97 -12.01
N GLU A 191 7.51 17.25 -12.37
CA GLU A 191 8.24 18.31 -11.66
C GLU A 191 7.62 18.52 -10.27
N HIS A 192 6.30 18.73 -10.19
CA HIS A 192 5.58 18.83 -8.91
C HIS A 192 5.76 17.60 -8.02
N LEU A 193 5.74 16.41 -8.62
CA LEU A 193 5.99 15.19 -7.89
C LEU A 193 7.46 15.10 -7.43
N SER A 194 8.42 15.62 -8.18
CA SER A 194 9.85 15.55 -7.82
C SER A 194 10.22 16.46 -6.65
N GLU A 195 9.48 17.56 -6.43
CA GLU A 195 9.68 18.50 -5.31
C GLU A 195 9.31 17.90 -3.95
N VAL A 196 8.50 16.84 -3.96
CA VAL A 196 8.11 16.10 -2.75
C VAL A 196 9.19 15.07 -2.42
N GLU A 197 9.65 15.04 -1.16
CA GLU A 197 10.70 14.09 -0.72
C GLU A 197 10.40 12.62 -1.15
N PRO A 198 11.44 11.83 -1.47
CA PRO A 198 11.28 10.41 -1.78
C PRO A 198 10.65 9.63 -0.61
N GLY A 199 9.59 8.86 -0.90
CA GLY A 199 8.75 8.16 0.09
C GLY A 199 7.50 7.50 -0.52
N LEU A 200 6.64 6.90 0.30
CA LEU A 200 5.35 6.33 -0.13
C LEU A 200 4.45 7.44 -0.72
N ARG A 201 4.07 7.35 -2.01
CA ARG A 201 3.31 8.42 -2.68
C ARG A 201 1.83 8.05 -2.82
N THR A 202 0.97 8.76 -2.10
CA THR A 202 -0.48 8.54 -2.14
C THR A 202 -1.13 9.46 -3.17
N VAL A 203 -1.94 8.91 -4.07
CA VAL A 203 -2.64 9.69 -5.08
C VAL A 203 -4.10 9.88 -4.68
N LEU A 204 -4.48 11.08 -4.26
CA LEU A 204 -5.83 11.37 -3.74
C LEU A 204 -6.82 11.81 -4.82
N ARG A 205 -8.10 11.72 -4.43
CA ARG A 205 -9.34 11.75 -5.22
C ARG A 205 -9.54 12.99 -6.09
N ALA A 206 -10.03 12.74 -7.30
CA ALA A 206 -10.45 13.70 -8.33
C ALA A 206 -11.51 14.77 -7.95
N HIS A 207 -11.98 14.91 -6.71
CA HIS A 207 -13.15 15.77 -6.42
C HIS A 207 -13.29 16.47 -5.06
N ASP A 208 -12.29 16.52 -4.15
CA ASP A 208 -12.42 17.44 -2.98
C ASP A 208 -11.08 17.74 -2.29
N PRO A 209 -10.56 18.99 -2.37
CA PRO A 209 -9.31 19.40 -1.71
C PRO A 209 -9.40 19.50 -0.18
N SER A 210 -10.59 19.46 0.43
CA SER A 210 -10.79 19.89 1.83
C SER A 210 -10.74 18.79 2.90
N SER A 211 -10.62 17.50 2.52
CA SER A 211 -10.84 16.35 3.43
C SER A 211 -9.57 15.65 3.94
N VAL A 212 -8.38 16.19 3.67
CA VAL A 212 -7.10 15.57 4.04
C VAL A 212 -6.57 16.17 5.34
N ARG A 213 -6.39 15.36 6.40
CA ARG A 213 -5.59 15.78 7.55
C ARG A 213 -4.13 15.87 7.13
N THR A 214 -3.58 17.09 7.11
CA THR A 214 -2.26 17.48 6.60
C THR A 214 -1.06 16.99 7.42
N HIS A 215 -1.25 16.11 8.40
CA HIS A 215 -0.23 15.78 9.39
C HIS A 215 -0.07 14.27 9.57
N ALA A 216 0.73 13.65 8.72
CA ALA A 216 1.34 12.36 8.99
C ALA A 216 2.84 12.44 8.67
N LEU A 217 3.57 13.11 9.57
CA LEU A 217 5.03 13.20 9.54
C LEU A 217 5.57 12.12 10.47
N ILE A 218 6.29 11.13 9.94
CA ILE A 218 7.13 10.22 10.71
C ILE A 218 8.55 10.38 10.19
N ASP A 219 9.30 11.28 10.85
CA ASP A 219 10.70 11.68 10.59
C ASP A 219 11.63 10.46 10.51
N THR A 220 12.48 10.37 9.47
CA THR A 220 13.41 9.26 9.17
C THR A 220 14.83 9.39 9.69
N ARG A 221 15.21 10.44 10.41
CA ARG A 221 16.62 10.60 10.77
C ARG A 221 17.13 9.56 11.77
N ASN A 222 18.35 9.09 11.49
CA ASN A 222 19.19 8.34 12.42
C ASN A 222 19.77 9.33 13.45
N ARG A 223 19.79 8.97 14.74
CA ARG A 223 20.27 9.88 15.81
C ARG A 223 21.74 10.30 15.61
N LYS A 224 22.51 9.50 14.86
CA LYS A 224 23.91 9.76 14.52
C LYS A 224 24.13 10.87 13.49
N GLU A 225 23.19 11.11 12.58
CA GLU A 225 23.32 12.17 11.56
C GLU A 225 23.02 13.57 12.12
N ARG A 226 22.30 13.66 13.25
CA ARG A 226 22.17 14.93 14.01
C ARG A 226 23.46 15.32 14.73
N ALA A 227 24.32 14.37 15.10
CA ALA A 227 25.55 14.64 15.82
C ALA A 227 26.73 15.06 14.91
N GLN A 228 26.57 14.95 13.59
CA GLN A 228 27.57 15.37 12.60
C GLN A 228 27.18 16.65 11.84
N ALA A 229 26.01 17.22 12.16
CA ALA A 229 25.50 18.47 11.60
C ALA A 229 25.26 19.55 12.68
N SER A 230 26.00 19.49 13.79
CA SER A 230 26.03 20.53 14.84
C SER A 230 27.47 20.87 15.19
#